data_AF-A0A1J3H0E0-F1
#
_entry.id   AF-A0A1J3H0E0-F1
#
_cell.length_a   1.000
_cell.length_b   1.000
_cell.length_c   1.000
_cell.angle_alpha   90.00
_cell.angle_beta   90.00
_cell.angle_gamma   90.00
#
_symmetry.space_group_name_H-M   'P 1'
#
loop_
_entity.id
_entity.type
_entity.pdbx_description
1 polymer ?
#
loop_
_entity_poly.entity_id
_entity_poly.type
_entity_poly.pdbx_seq_one_letter_code
_entity_poly.pdbx_strand_id
1 'polypeptide(L)'
;SGKPEADFGINGLLPNRDDGTYPSNCDPDSELDRSKISDLISSLTKNWPTLSCPSNEGFELWKRAWNKQGTCAQNMMSQHGYFQAALRFKDQINLLQILTNSGIK
;
A
#
# COMPACT_ATOMS: atom_id res chain seq x y z
N SER A 1 15.67 7.33 1.23
CA SER A 1 15.30 6.33 0.19
C SER A 1 15.96 6.74 -1.12
N GLY A 2 16.41 5.77 -1.94
CA GLY A 2 16.96 6.06 -3.26
C GLY A 2 15.86 6.40 -4.28
N LYS A 3 16.26 6.71 -5.52
CA LYS A 3 15.30 6.89 -6.64
C LYS A 3 14.53 5.58 -6.85
N PRO A 4 13.18 5.59 -6.79
CA PRO A 4 12.37 4.41 -7.11
C PRO A 4 12.58 3.94 -8.56
N GLU A 5 12.29 2.67 -8.81
CA GLU A 5 12.26 2.13 -10.18
C GLU A 5 11.21 2.88 -11.02
N ALA A 6 11.46 2.99 -12.33
CA ALA A 6 10.51 3.56 -13.29
C ALA A 6 9.38 2.55 -13.60
N ASP A 7 8.58 2.26 -12.58
CA ASP A 7 7.45 1.34 -12.59
C ASP A 7 6.28 1.94 -11.76
N PHE A 8 5.09 1.38 -11.92
CA PHE A 8 3.91 1.80 -11.17
C PHE A 8 4.08 1.49 -9.68
N GLY A 9 3.98 2.50 -8.81
CA GLY A 9 3.92 2.31 -7.36
C GLY A 9 2.50 2.05 -6.86
N ILE A 10 2.39 1.37 -5.72
CA ILE A 10 1.13 1.27 -4.98
C ILE A 10 0.84 2.63 -4.34
N ASN A 11 -0.40 3.09 -4.46
CA ASN A 11 -0.89 4.26 -3.71
C ASN A 11 -1.71 3.84 -2.48
N GLY A 12 -2.55 2.81 -2.61
CA GLY A 12 -3.47 2.36 -1.57
C GLY A 12 -4.21 1.08 -1.92
N LEU A 13 -4.71 0.40 -0.88
CA LEU A 13 -5.74 -0.63 -0.97
C LEU A 13 -6.94 -0.13 -0.17
N LEU A 14 -8.03 0.22 -0.84
CA LEU A 14 -9.11 1.02 -0.25
C LEU A 14 -10.40 0.21 -0.18
N PRO A 15 -10.87 -0.17 1.02
CA PRO A 15 -12.23 -0.67 1.20
C PRO A 15 -13.24 0.36 0.69
N ASN A 16 -14.25 -0.12 -0.04
CA ASN A 16 -15.28 0.73 -0.62
C ASN A 16 -16.64 0.03 -0.57
N ARG A 17 -17.73 0.79 -0.63
CA ARG A 17 -19.09 0.24 -0.70
C ARG A 17 -19.64 0.41 -2.12
N ASP A 18 -20.62 -0.42 -2.45
CA ASP A 18 -21.24 -0.43 -3.79
C ASP A 18 -21.99 0.87 -4.12
N ASP A 19 -22.41 1.63 -3.10
CA ASP A 19 -23.06 2.94 -3.24
C ASP A 19 -22.07 4.10 -3.52
N GLY A 20 -20.76 3.80 -3.63
CA GLY A 20 -19.70 4.77 -3.86
C GLY A 20 -19.23 5.51 -2.61
N THR A 21 -19.87 5.29 -1.46
CA THR A 21 -19.35 5.76 -0.17
C THR A 21 -18.25 4.83 0.33
N TYR A 22 -17.30 5.35 1.11
CA TYR A 22 -16.21 4.55 1.66
C TYR A 22 -16.06 4.77 3.16
N PRO A 23 -15.79 3.70 3.93
CA PRO A 23 -15.42 3.84 5.33
C PRO A 23 -14.01 4.42 5.45
N SER A 24 -13.72 5.17 6.52
CA SER A 24 -12.37 5.68 6.80
C SER A 24 -12.14 5.82 8.30
N ASN A 25 -10.89 5.62 8.75
CA ASN A 25 -10.49 5.82 10.15
C ASN A 25 -11.35 4.97 11.12
N CYS A 26 -11.56 3.69 10.78
CA CYS A 26 -12.55 2.85 11.44
C CYS A 26 -12.17 2.39 12.85
N ASP A 27 -10.88 2.38 13.17
CA ASP A 27 -10.34 2.00 14.47
C ASP A 27 -9.13 2.89 14.81
N PRO A 28 -9.30 3.95 15.62
CA PRO A 28 -8.20 4.85 15.97
C PRO A 28 -7.18 4.21 16.92
N ASP A 29 -7.56 3.14 17.64
CA ASP A 29 -6.71 2.48 18.63
C ASP A 29 -5.80 1.42 17.97
N SER A 30 -6.10 1.01 16.74
CA SER A 30 -5.25 0.10 15.97
C SER A 30 -4.19 0.83 15.17
N GLU A 31 -3.16 1.32 15.85
CA GLU A 31 -1.98 1.87 15.18
C GLU A 31 -1.17 0.78 14.44
N LEU A 32 -0.54 1.17 13.32
CA LEU A 32 0.38 0.31 12.60
C LEU A 32 1.60 -0.02 13.46
N ASP A 33 1.77 -1.30 13.77
CA ASP A 33 2.93 -1.85 14.45
C ASP A 33 3.96 -2.30 13.41
N ARG A 34 5.11 -1.61 13.39
CA ARG A 34 6.22 -1.90 12.46
C ARG A 34 6.71 -3.34 12.56
N SER A 35 6.66 -3.95 13.75
CA SER A 35 7.12 -5.33 13.94
C SER A 35 6.27 -6.34 13.16
N LYS A 36 4.96 -6.08 13.02
CA LYS A 36 4.01 -6.94 12.32
C LYS A 36 4.18 -6.95 10.80
N ILE A 37 4.97 -6.04 10.24
CA ILE A 37 5.23 -5.94 8.80
C ILE A 37 6.71 -5.98 8.47
N SER A 38 7.56 -6.34 9.44
CA SER A 38 9.01 -6.21 9.34
C SER A 38 9.61 -6.96 8.15
N ASP A 39 9.06 -8.14 7.84
CA ASP A 39 9.42 -8.96 6.67
C ASP A 39 9.02 -8.31 5.33
N LEU A 40 7.98 -7.46 5.34
CA LEU A 40 7.47 -6.77 4.15
C LEU A 40 8.16 -5.43 3.88
N ILE A 41 8.92 -4.87 4.82
CA ILE A 41 9.46 -3.50 4.72
C ILE A 41 10.26 -3.29 3.43
N SER A 42 11.15 -4.23 3.07
CA SER A 42 11.96 -4.10 1.85
C SER A 42 11.08 -4.04 0.59
N SER A 43 10.09 -4.93 0.51
CA SER A 43 9.13 -4.95 -0.60
C SER A 43 8.26 -3.69 -0.63
N LEU A 44 7.84 -3.18 0.53
CA LEU A 44 7.06 -1.94 0.64
C LEU A 44 7.90 -0.72 0.23
N THR A 45 9.16 -0.63 0.61
CA THR A 45 10.05 0.46 0.19
C THR A 45 10.23 0.50 -1.32
N LYS A 46 10.29 -0.66 -1.99
CA LYS A 46 10.40 -0.75 -3.44
C LYS A 46 9.08 -0.45 -4.16
N ASN A 47 7.99 -1.05 -3.69
CA ASN A 47 6.73 -1.13 -4.43
C ASN A 47 5.66 -0.14 -3.98
N TRP A 48 5.79 0.40 -2.77
CA TRP A 48 4.93 1.43 -2.19
C TRP A 48 5.76 2.58 -1.61
N PRO A 49 6.67 3.19 -2.42
CA PRO A 49 7.54 4.26 -1.95
C PRO A 49 6.74 5.53 -1.65
N THR A 50 7.28 6.38 -0.78
CA THR A 50 6.83 7.77 -0.68
C THR A 50 7.64 8.65 -1.61
N LEU A 51 6.96 9.61 -2.25
CA LEU A 51 7.59 10.69 -3.03
C LEU A 51 7.51 12.04 -2.31
N SER A 52 7.06 12.05 -1.05
CA SER A 52 6.96 13.28 -0.25
C SER A 52 8.31 13.76 0.25
N CYS A 53 8.43 15.07 0.44
CA CYS A 53 9.58 15.69 1.08
C CYS A 53 9.36 15.86 2.61
N PRO A 54 10.40 15.70 3.44
CA PRO A 54 11.75 15.25 3.08
C PRO A 54 11.78 13.74 2.75
N SER A 55 12.81 13.30 2.03
CA SER A 55 13.03 11.89 1.70
C SER A 55 13.01 11.03 2.96
N ASN A 56 12.26 9.94 2.94
CA ASN A 56 12.15 8.99 4.04
C ASN A 56 11.82 7.57 3.53
N GLU A 57 11.82 6.59 4.43
CA GLU A 57 11.63 5.17 4.10
C GLU A 57 10.19 4.78 3.78
N GLY A 58 9.22 5.69 3.93
CA GLY A 58 7.81 5.46 3.61
C GLY A 58 6.93 5.01 4.78
N PHE A 59 7.50 4.74 5.96
CA PHE A 59 6.72 4.22 7.09
C PHE A 59 5.54 5.12 7.49
N GLU A 60 5.71 6.44 7.48
CA GLU A 60 4.62 7.40 7.76
C GLU A 60 3.50 7.36 6.71
N LEU A 61 3.83 7.07 5.45
CA LEU A 61 2.82 6.85 4.40
C LEU A 61 2.02 5.59 4.71
N TRP A 62 2.69 4.49 5.07
CA TRP A 62 2.04 3.22 5.39
C TRP A 62 1.20 3.32 6.67
N LYS A 63 1.69 4.03 7.70
CA LYS A 63 0.91 4.32 8.92
C LYS A 63 -0.38 5.06 8.58
N ARG A 64 -0.31 6.10 7.74
CA ARG A 64 -1.52 6.82 7.27
C ARG A 64 -2.44 5.93 6.45
N ALA A 65 -1.90 5.09 5.56
CA ALA A 65 -2.68 4.16 4.75
C ALA A 65 -3.41 3.13 5.63
N TRP A 66 -2.73 2.55 6.61
CA TRP A 66 -3.33 1.64 7.57
C TRP A 66 -4.41 2.34 8.39
N ASN A 67 -4.07 3.45 9.06
CA ASN A 67 -5.02 4.15 9.93
C ASN A 67 -6.29 4.60 9.19
N LYS A 68 -6.14 5.11 7.95
CA LYS A 68 -7.26 5.61 7.16
C LYS A 68 -8.08 4.49 6.50
N GLN A 69 -7.42 3.48 5.93
CA GLN A 69 -8.06 2.49 5.05
C GLN A 69 -7.95 1.07 5.61
N GLY A 70 -6.77 0.66 6.07
CA GLY A 70 -6.53 -0.70 6.57
C GLY A 70 -7.37 -1.06 7.80
N THR A 71 -7.59 -0.10 8.72
CA THR A 71 -8.47 -0.28 9.89
C THR A 71 -9.90 -0.68 9.48
N CYS A 72 -10.38 -0.18 8.35
CA CYS A 72 -11.72 -0.53 7.85
C CYS A 72 -11.83 -1.94 7.26
N ALA A 73 -10.74 -2.70 7.20
CA ALA A 73 -10.70 -4.09 6.74
C ALA A 73 -10.24 -5.07 7.85
N GLN A 74 -10.16 -4.65 9.12
CA GLN A 74 -9.62 -5.46 10.21
C GLN A 74 -10.39 -6.75 10.49
N ASN A 75 -11.68 -6.79 10.16
CA ASN A 75 -12.49 -8.00 10.26
C ASN A 75 -12.08 -9.09 9.25
N MET A 76 -11.31 -8.73 8.21
CA MET A 76 -10.87 -9.63 7.15
C MET A 76 -9.35 -9.78 7.07
N MET A 77 -8.59 -8.76 7.47
CA MET A 77 -7.15 -8.71 7.30
C MET A 77 -6.44 -8.21 8.55
N SER A 78 -5.36 -8.88 8.93
CA SER A 78 -4.38 -8.33 9.86
C SER A 78 -3.59 -7.19 9.20
N GLN A 79 -2.82 -6.43 9.99
CA GLN A 79 -1.87 -5.44 9.47
C GLN A 79 -0.95 -6.04 8.40
N HIS A 80 -0.35 -7.18 8.71
CA HIS A 80 0.48 -7.93 7.76
C HIS A 80 -0.29 -8.30 6.50
N GLY A 81 -1.48 -8.91 6.66
CA GLY A 81 -2.31 -9.36 5.54
C GLY A 81 -2.73 -8.23 4.61
N TYR A 82 -3.03 -7.04 5.13
CA TYR A 82 -3.38 -5.86 4.33
C TYR A 82 -2.22 -5.42 3.41
N PHE A 83 -1.01 -5.28 3.97
CA PHE A 83 0.16 -4.89 3.18
C PHE A 83 0.62 -6.00 2.23
N GLN A 84 0.56 -7.26 2.66
CA GLN A 84 0.89 -8.39 1.81
C GLN A 84 -0.10 -8.51 0.64
N ALA A 85 -1.39 -8.28 0.85
CA ALA A 85 -2.39 -8.30 -0.21
C ALA A 85 -2.12 -7.21 -1.26
N ALA A 86 -1.81 -5.98 -0.83
CA ALA A 86 -1.47 -4.88 -1.73
C ALA A 86 -0.22 -5.20 -2.58
N LEU A 87 0.83 -5.74 -1.96
CA LEU A 87 2.04 -6.19 -2.65
C LEU A 87 1.72 -7.31 -3.67
N ARG A 88 0.92 -8.30 -3.28
CA ARG A 88 0.50 -9.40 -4.16
C ARG A 88 -0.28 -8.89 -5.37
N PHE A 89 -1.21 -7.95 -5.18
CA PHE A 89 -1.98 -7.39 -6.29
C PHE A 89 -1.09 -6.60 -7.28
N LYS A 90 -0.10 -5.84 -6.78
CA LYS A 90 0.85 -5.18 -7.67
C LYS A 90 1.68 -6.18 -8.49
N ASP A 91 2.11 -7.28 -7.88
CA ASP A 91 2.86 -8.33 -8.58
C ASP A 91 2.00 -9.04 -9.64
N GLN A 92 0.75 -9.38 -9.29
CA GLN A 92 -0.19 -10.03 -10.20
C GLN A 92 -0.63 -9.13 -11.37
N ILE A 93 -0.73 -7.82 -11.14
CA ILE A 93 -1.16 -6.83 -12.14
C ILE A 93 0.06 -5.97 -12.50
N ASN A 94 0.99 -6.55 -13.25
CA ASN A 94 2.15 -5.82 -13.76
C ASN A 94 1.74 -4.83 -14.87
N LEU A 95 1.27 -3.66 -14.45
CA LEU A 95 0.74 -2.61 -15.33
C LEU A 95 1.75 -2.16 -16.38
N LEU A 96 3.03 -1.98 -15.99
CA LEU A 96 4.07 -1.58 -16.93
C LEU A 96 4.26 -2.63 -18.03
N GLN A 97 4.29 -3.92 -17.67
CA GLN A 97 4.38 -5.00 -18.65
C GLN A 97 3.15 -5.05 -19.57
N ILE A 98 1.95 -4.91 -19.00
CA ILE A 98 0.69 -4.92 -19.77
C ILE A 98 0.68 -3.79 -20.81
N LEU A 99 1.07 -2.58 -20.41
CA LEU A 99 1.13 -1.41 -21.28
C LEU A 99 2.23 -1.58 -22.35
N THR A 100 3.42 -2.04 -21.95
CA THR A 100 4.56 -2.24 -22.86
C THR A 100 4.24 -3.29 -23.92
N ASN A 101 3.58 -4.40 -23.53
CA ASN A 101 3.11 -5.43 -24.46
C ASN A 101 2.10 -4.90 -25.48
N SER A 102 1.41 -3.80 -25.15
CA SER A 102 0.44 -3.13 -26.01
C SER A 102 1.05 -1.94 -26.78
N GLY A 103 2.37 -1.75 -26.72
CA GLY A 103 3.08 -0.69 -27.43
C GLY A 103 3.08 0.69 -26.73
N ILE A 104 2.61 0.77 -25.48
CA ILE A 104 2.58 2.00 -24.67
C ILE A 104 3.82 2.01 -23.77
N LYS A 105 4.64 3.08 -23.85
CA LYS A 105 5.92 3.23 -23.11
C LYS A 105 6.00 4.56 -22.39
#